data_AF-A0A6N3QTN2-F1
#
_entry.id   AF-A0A6N3QTN2-F1
#
_cell.length_a   1.000
_cell.length_b   1.000
_cell.length_c   1.000
_cell.angle_alpha   90.00
_cell.angle_beta   90.00
_cell.angle_gamma   90.00
#
_symmetry.space_group_name_H-M   'P 1'
#
loop_
_entity.id
_entity.type
_entity.pdbx_description
1 polymer ?
#
loop_
_entity_poly.entity_id
_entity_poly.type
_entity_poly.pdbx_seq_one_letter_code
_entity_poly.pdbx_strand_id
1 'polypeptide(L)'
;MAALEDTWETLSKRYGNNVSNWKTPAMALTFRANNFFDVPQAAAEETRHQAEYQNRGTENDMIVFSPTTSDRPVLAWDVVAPGQSGFIAPDGTVDQHYEDQLKMYENFGRKSLWLTKQDVEAHKES
;
A
#
# COMPACT_ATOMS: atom_id res chain seq x y z
N MET A 1 -6.18 -38.27 -9.12
CA MET A 1 -6.61 -38.39 -7.71
C MET A 1 -5.43 -38.36 -6.74
N ALA A 2 -4.24 -38.89 -7.08
CA ALA A 2 -3.04 -38.86 -6.23
C ALA A 2 -2.69 -37.47 -5.63
N ALA A 3 -2.78 -36.39 -6.42
CA ALA A 3 -2.43 -35.05 -5.92
C ALA A 3 -3.31 -34.53 -4.76
N LEU A 4 -4.59 -34.95 -4.69
CA LEU A 4 -5.47 -34.59 -3.56
C LEU A 4 -5.13 -35.40 -2.31
N GLU A 5 -4.70 -36.65 -2.49
CA GLU A 5 -4.23 -37.52 -1.40
C GLU A 5 -2.95 -36.94 -0.79
N ASP A 6 -1.98 -36.57 -1.63
CA ASP A 6 -0.75 -35.91 -1.19
C ASP A 6 -1.03 -34.58 -0.46
N THR A 7 -2.02 -33.81 -0.94
CA THR A 7 -2.44 -32.55 -0.32
C THR A 7 -3.03 -32.80 1.08
N TRP A 8 -3.90 -33.81 1.20
CA TRP A 8 -4.49 -34.18 2.48
C TRP A 8 -3.42 -34.65 3.47
N GLU A 9 -2.55 -35.59 3.06
CA GLU A 9 -1.46 -36.10 3.90
C GLU A 9 -0.54 -34.97 4.36
N THR A 10 -0.21 -34.03 3.46
CA THR A 10 0.64 -32.88 3.79
C THR A 10 -0.02 -31.94 4.79
N LEU A 11 -1.26 -31.53 4.54
CA LEU A 11 -1.92 -30.49 5.35
C LEU A 11 -2.45 -31.03 6.67
N SER A 12 -3.03 -32.23 6.67
CA SER A 12 -3.53 -32.87 7.91
C SER A 12 -2.41 -33.18 8.89
N LYS A 13 -1.22 -33.61 8.40
CA LYS A 13 -0.03 -33.78 9.24
C LYS A 13 0.45 -32.48 9.90
N ARG A 14 0.24 -31.33 9.24
CA ARG A 14 0.64 -30.01 9.75
C ARG A 14 -0.40 -29.35 10.66
N TYR A 15 -1.68 -29.48 10.32
CA TYR A 15 -2.76 -28.71 10.95
C TYR A 15 -3.79 -29.59 11.68
N GLY A 16 -3.61 -30.92 11.69
CA GLY A 16 -4.55 -31.88 12.26
C GLY A 16 -5.73 -32.20 11.33
N ASN A 17 -6.57 -33.16 11.71
CA ASN A 17 -7.65 -33.65 10.85
C ASN A 17 -8.92 -32.78 10.87
N ASN A 18 -9.04 -31.83 11.80
CA ASN A 18 -10.19 -30.93 11.88
C ASN A 18 -9.95 -29.66 11.05
N VAL A 19 -10.28 -29.71 9.75
CA VAL A 19 -10.07 -28.60 8.81
C VAL A 19 -10.65 -27.26 9.29
N SER A 20 -11.75 -27.26 10.06
CA SER A 20 -12.41 -26.03 10.53
C SER A 20 -11.57 -25.17 11.47
N ASN A 21 -10.52 -25.73 12.08
CA ASN A 21 -9.63 -24.99 12.98
C ASN A 21 -8.28 -24.62 12.36
N TRP A 22 -8.09 -24.91 11.06
CA TRP A 22 -6.84 -24.62 10.36
C TRP A 22 -6.65 -23.11 10.24
N LYS A 23 -5.52 -22.63 10.77
CA LYS A 23 -5.04 -21.24 10.62
C LYS A 23 -3.80 -21.25 9.75
N THR A 24 -3.98 -21.36 8.45
CA THR A 24 -2.88 -21.30 7.49
C THR A 24 -2.26 -19.89 7.50
N PRO A 25 -0.94 -19.77 7.32
CA PRO A 25 -0.28 -18.46 7.38
C PRO A 25 -0.69 -17.60 6.18
N ALA A 26 -1.10 -16.36 6.45
CA ALA A 26 -1.29 -15.34 5.43
C ALA A 26 0.07 -14.77 4.98
N MET A 27 0.13 -14.25 3.76
CA MET A 27 1.29 -13.51 3.25
C MET A 27 1.24 -12.05 3.75
N ALA A 28 2.41 -11.45 3.98
CA ALA A 28 2.57 -10.03 4.32
C ALA A 28 3.17 -9.24 3.15
N LEU A 29 3.13 -7.91 3.22
CA LEU A 29 3.73 -6.99 2.24
C LEU A 29 4.86 -6.16 2.86
N THR A 30 5.88 -5.85 2.07
CA THR A 30 7.05 -5.08 2.50
C THR A 30 7.40 -4.01 1.48
N PHE A 31 7.49 -2.76 1.94
CA PHE A 31 8.10 -1.65 1.21
C PHE A 31 9.60 -1.68 1.48
N ARG A 32 10.37 -2.13 0.49
CA ARG A 32 11.81 -2.38 0.64
C ARG A 32 12.61 -1.08 0.57
N ALA A 33 13.65 -0.98 1.41
CA ALA A 33 14.63 0.10 1.36
C ALA A 33 15.62 -0.02 0.19
N ASN A 34 15.72 -1.20 -0.43
CA ASN A 34 16.41 -1.40 -1.70
C ASN A 34 15.43 -1.23 -2.86
N ASN A 35 15.90 -0.60 -3.93
CA ASN A 35 15.13 -0.47 -5.17
C ASN A 35 15.05 -1.82 -5.93
N PHE A 36 14.39 -1.84 -7.08
CA PHE A 36 14.17 -3.07 -7.84
C PHE A 36 15.45 -3.65 -8.49
N PHE A 37 16.55 -2.89 -8.53
CA PHE A 37 17.89 -3.41 -8.89
C PHE A 37 18.64 -3.99 -7.69
N ASP A 38 17.99 -4.05 -6.52
CA ASP A 38 18.58 -4.43 -5.24
C ASP A 38 19.69 -3.49 -4.76
N VAL A 39 19.63 -2.22 -5.18
CA VAL A 39 20.55 -1.17 -4.74
C VAL A 39 19.88 -0.33 -3.64
N PRO A 40 20.58 -0.02 -2.54
CA PRO A 40 20.04 0.83 -1.48
C PRO A 40 19.54 2.18 -2.02
N GLN A 41 18.28 2.50 -1.73
CA GLN A 41 17.68 3.82 -1.96
C GLN A 41 17.25 4.49 -0.63
N ALA A 42 17.34 3.76 0.47
CA ALA A 42 17.09 4.17 1.85
C ALA A 42 17.92 3.27 2.79
N ALA A 43 18.07 3.65 4.05
CA ALA A 43 18.67 2.80 5.07
C ALA A 43 17.76 1.59 5.41
N ALA A 44 18.32 0.51 5.93
CA ALA A 44 17.58 -0.74 6.12
C ALA A 44 16.41 -0.60 7.10
N GLU A 45 16.58 0.21 8.14
CA GLU A 45 15.58 0.59 9.14
C GLU A 45 14.39 1.36 8.56
N GLU A 46 14.51 1.89 7.34
CA GLU A 46 13.43 2.61 6.66
C GLU A 46 12.42 1.64 6.01
N THR A 47 12.72 0.34 5.96
CA THR A 47 11.79 -0.70 5.46
C THR A 47 10.45 -0.66 6.22
N ARG A 48 9.33 -0.60 5.49
CA ARG A 48 7.97 -0.62 6.07
C ARG A 48 7.28 -1.97 5.85
N HIS A 49 6.46 -2.38 6.82
CA HIS A 49 5.75 -3.65 6.81
C HIS A 49 4.24 -3.45 6.89
N GLN A 50 3.50 -4.22 6.10
CA GLN A 50 2.05 -4.31 6.12
C GLN A 50 1.65 -5.77 6.37
N ALA A 51 0.68 -5.98 7.27
CA ALA A 51 0.28 -7.32 7.70
C ALA A 51 -0.31 -8.15 6.55
N GLU A 52 -1.13 -7.52 5.70
CA GLU A 52 -1.81 -8.18 4.58
C GLU A 52 -1.04 -7.96 3.27
N TYR A 53 -0.65 -9.06 2.62
CA TYR A 53 -0.26 -9.02 1.21
C TYR A 53 -1.46 -8.68 0.33
N GLN A 54 -1.30 -7.66 -0.52
CA GLN A 54 -2.31 -7.25 -1.48
C GLN A 54 -1.73 -7.39 -2.89
N ASN A 55 -2.32 -8.27 -3.71
CA ASN A 55 -1.96 -8.43 -5.12
C ASN A 55 -2.54 -7.28 -5.95
N ARG A 56 -1.98 -6.08 -5.79
CA ARG A 56 -2.44 -4.81 -6.39
C ARG A 56 -1.25 -3.96 -6.86
N GLY A 57 -1.56 -2.79 -7.44
CA GLY A 57 -0.54 -1.84 -7.86
C GLY A 57 0.28 -1.27 -6.70
N THR A 58 1.54 -0.92 -6.96
CA THR A 58 2.41 -0.21 -6.00
C THR A 58 1.81 1.15 -5.60
N GLU A 59 1.16 1.80 -6.56
CA GLU A 59 0.21 2.88 -6.36
C GLU A 59 -1.11 2.49 -7.07
N ASN A 60 -2.21 3.16 -6.73
CA ASN A 60 -3.43 3.09 -7.52
C ASN A 60 -4.05 4.47 -7.69
N ASP A 61 -4.39 4.81 -8.92
CA ASP A 61 -5.10 6.02 -9.30
C ASP A 61 -6.48 5.73 -9.92
N MET A 62 -7.38 6.72 -9.82
CA MET A 62 -8.71 6.66 -10.41
C MET A 62 -9.12 8.05 -10.91
N ILE A 63 -9.51 8.13 -12.18
CA ILE A 63 -10.02 9.35 -12.82
C ILE A 63 -11.47 9.12 -13.24
N VAL A 64 -12.37 10.01 -12.80
CA VAL A 64 -13.79 9.99 -13.13
C VAL A 64 -14.12 11.22 -13.97
N PHE A 65 -14.57 10.99 -15.20
CA PHE A 65 -14.99 12.03 -16.15
C PHE A 65 -16.50 12.30 -16.05
N SER A 66 -16.87 13.57 -16.17
CA SER A 66 -18.25 14.07 -16.17
C SER A 66 -19.13 13.45 -15.06
N PRO A 67 -18.69 13.45 -13.79
CA PRO A 67 -19.47 12.87 -12.69
C PRO A 67 -20.82 13.58 -12.55
N THR A 68 -21.91 12.84 -12.42
CA THR A 68 -23.25 13.42 -12.17
C THR A 68 -23.43 13.94 -10.74
N THR A 69 -22.47 13.65 -9.86
CA THR A 69 -22.47 14.01 -8.43
C THR A 69 -21.63 15.25 -8.13
N SER A 70 -20.97 15.85 -9.13
CA SER A 70 -20.19 17.09 -8.99
C SER A 70 -20.37 17.96 -10.24
N ASP A 71 -20.20 19.26 -10.06
CA ASP A 71 -20.14 20.25 -11.13
C ASP A 71 -18.76 20.29 -11.84
N ARG A 72 -17.73 19.63 -11.30
CA ARG A 72 -16.43 19.52 -11.96
C ARG A 72 -16.47 18.51 -13.12
N PRO A 73 -15.81 18.81 -14.27
CA PRO A 73 -15.77 17.89 -15.40
C PRO A 73 -14.89 16.67 -15.16
N VAL A 74 -13.98 16.71 -14.18
CA VAL A 74 -13.08 15.61 -13.82
C VAL A 74 -12.87 15.60 -12.30
N LEU A 75 -12.88 14.41 -11.71
CA LEU A 75 -12.38 14.14 -10.37
C LEU A 75 -11.31 13.05 -10.45
N ALA A 76 -10.25 13.18 -9.65
CA ALA A 76 -9.15 12.22 -9.65
C ALA A 76 -8.63 11.96 -8.24
N TRP A 77 -8.11 10.75 -8.03
CA TRP A 77 -7.53 10.32 -6.77
C TRP A 77 -6.37 9.36 -7.00
N ASP A 78 -5.46 9.31 -6.05
CA ASP A 78 -4.33 8.37 -6.00
C ASP A 78 -4.01 7.97 -4.55
N VAL A 79 -3.03 7.07 -4.40
CA VAL A 79 -2.36 6.80 -3.12
C VAL A 79 -0.90 6.43 -3.37
N VAL A 80 0.01 7.20 -2.77
CA VAL A 80 1.47 7.07 -2.94
C VAL A 80 2.09 6.81 -1.58
N ALA A 81 2.12 5.54 -1.18
CA ALA A 81 2.72 5.11 0.08
C ALA A 81 4.25 4.90 -0.06
N PRO A 82 5.06 5.12 0.99
CA PRO A 82 4.64 5.50 2.36
C PRO A 82 4.11 6.94 2.49
N GLY A 83 4.63 7.86 1.67
CA GLY A 83 4.26 9.26 1.64
C GLY A 83 4.93 9.97 0.46
N GLN A 84 4.70 11.27 0.33
CA GLN A 84 5.24 12.07 -0.78
C GLN A 84 6.74 12.35 -0.63
N SER A 85 7.24 12.41 0.61
CA SER A 85 8.62 12.76 0.92
C SER A 85 9.43 11.54 1.36
N GLY A 86 10.68 11.45 0.91
CA GLY A 86 11.68 10.52 1.46
C GLY A 86 12.73 11.23 2.31
N PHE A 87 12.51 12.50 2.67
CA PHE A 87 13.53 13.31 3.34
C PHE A 87 13.62 12.98 4.83
N ILE A 88 14.86 12.81 5.29
CA ILE A 88 15.24 12.75 6.70
C ILE A 88 16.34 13.79 6.92
N ALA A 89 16.13 14.69 7.88
CA ALA A 89 17.09 15.73 8.23
C ALA A 89 18.38 15.12 8.84
N PRO A 90 19.49 15.88 8.88
CA PRO A 90 20.75 15.39 9.46
C PRO A 90 20.66 14.92 10.92
N ASP A 91 19.68 15.41 11.67
CA ASP A 91 19.42 15.01 13.07
C ASP A 91 18.49 13.79 13.20
N GLY A 92 18.05 13.21 12.08
CA GLY A 92 17.13 12.08 12.02
C GLY A 92 15.65 12.47 11.98
N THR A 93 15.32 13.76 11.98
CA THR A 93 13.91 14.21 11.88
C THR A 93 13.35 13.87 10.50
N VAL A 94 12.32 13.04 10.45
CA VAL A 94 11.59 12.71 9.22
C VAL A 94 10.70 13.87 8.78
N ASP A 95 10.53 14.03 7.48
CA ASP A 95 9.58 14.98 6.91
C ASP A 95 8.12 14.68 7.32
N GLN A 96 7.27 15.70 7.38
CA GLN A 96 5.86 15.56 7.76
C GLN A 96 5.06 14.66 6.79
N HIS A 97 5.48 14.56 5.52
CA HIS A 97 4.88 13.70 4.50
C HIS A 97 5.70 12.43 4.24
N TYR A 98 6.49 11.99 5.22
CA TYR A 98 7.31 10.78 5.10
C TYR A 98 6.48 9.49 5.10
N GLU A 99 5.39 9.43 5.87
CA GLU A 99 4.58 8.20 6.02
C GLU A 99 3.06 8.41 6.13
N ASP A 100 2.57 9.59 5.77
CA ASP A 100 1.18 10.00 5.93
C ASP A 100 0.17 9.25 5.03
N GLN A 101 0.65 8.47 4.05
CA GLN A 101 -0.17 7.67 3.15
C GLN A 101 -0.04 6.16 3.37
N LEU A 102 0.84 5.70 4.28
CA LEU A 102 1.04 4.27 4.52
C LEU A 102 -0.24 3.59 5.01
N LYS A 103 -0.95 4.21 5.96
CA LYS A 103 -2.24 3.71 6.45
C LYS A 103 -3.39 3.90 5.46
N MET A 104 -3.29 4.88 4.58
CA MET A 104 -4.26 5.05 3.50
C MET A 104 -4.17 3.89 2.51
N TYR A 105 -2.95 3.47 2.14
CA TYR A 105 -2.73 2.34 1.25
C TYR A 105 -3.24 1.02 1.83
N GLU A 106 -2.87 0.72 3.10
CA GLU A 106 -3.31 -0.48 3.83
C GLU A 106 -4.84 -0.64 3.80
N ASN A 107 -5.57 0.46 4.00
CA ASN A 107 -7.03 0.47 4.11
C ASN A 107 -7.76 0.74 2.78
N PHE A 108 -7.09 0.58 1.63
CA PHE A 108 -7.68 0.86 0.30
C PHE A 108 -8.21 2.29 0.13
N GLY A 109 -7.70 3.23 0.93
CA GLY A 109 -8.00 4.66 0.83
C GLY A 109 -7.31 5.33 -0.35
N ARG A 110 -7.66 6.60 -0.58
CA ARG A 110 -7.12 7.45 -1.65
C ARG A 110 -7.26 8.93 -1.30
N LYS A 111 -6.31 9.76 -1.74
CA LYS A 111 -6.34 11.23 -1.62
C LYS A 111 -6.75 11.86 -2.94
N SER A 112 -7.34 13.06 -2.89
CA SER A 112 -7.72 13.78 -4.10
C SER A 112 -6.50 14.33 -4.83
N LEU A 113 -6.54 14.31 -6.16
CA LEU A 113 -5.58 15.00 -7.01
C LEU A 113 -6.16 16.35 -7.46
N TRP A 114 -5.46 17.43 -7.13
CA TRP A 114 -5.88 18.79 -7.46
C TRP A 114 -5.27 19.24 -8.78
N LEU A 115 -6.09 19.87 -9.63
CA LEU A 115 -5.68 20.32 -10.97
C LEU A 115 -5.90 21.82 -11.18
N THR A 116 -7.07 22.34 -10.82
CA THR A 116 -7.37 23.76 -11.02
C THR A 116 -6.59 24.63 -10.04
N LYS A 117 -6.29 25.88 -10.43
CA LYS A 117 -5.61 26.82 -9.53
C LYS A 117 -6.39 27.04 -8.24
N GLN A 118 -7.71 27.09 -8.34
CA GLN A 118 -8.61 27.27 -7.20
C GLN A 118 -8.51 26.08 -6.24
N ASP A 119 -8.48 24.86 -6.76
CA ASP A 119 -8.36 23.66 -5.92
C ASP A 119 -6.98 23.58 -5.28
N VAL A 120 -5.91 23.84 -6.03
CA VAL A 120 -4.55 23.84 -5.47
C VAL A 120 -4.40 24.90 -4.39
N GLU A 121 -4.86 26.13 -4.64
CA GLU A 121 -4.76 27.22 -3.66
C GLU A 121 -5.60 26.95 -2.40
N ALA A 122 -6.79 26.35 -2.55
CA ALA A 122 -7.64 25.99 -1.42
C ALA A 122 -7.07 24.85 -0.55
N HIS A 123 -6.14 24.06 -1.09
CA HIS A 123 -5.46 22.95 -0.40
C HIS A 123 -3.96 23.18 -0.26
N LYS A 124 -3.51 24.44 -0.35
CA LYS A 124 -2.11 24.80 -0.16
C LYS A 124 -1.75 24.69 1.32
N GLU A 125 -0.67 23.97 1.61
CA GLU A 125 -0.10 23.88 2.94
C GLU A 125 1.01 24.94 3.15
N SER A 126 1.86 25.15 2.13
CA SER A 126 3.00 26.08 2.13
C SER A 126 3.19 26.77 0.79
#